data_AF-G5C803-F1
#
_entry.id   AF-G5C803-F1
#
_cell.length_a   1.000
_cell.length_b   1.000
_cell.length_c   1.000
_cell.angle_alpha   90.00
_cell.angle_beta   90.00
_cell.angle_gamma   90.00
#
_symmetry.space_group_name_H-M   'P 1'
#
loop_
_entity.id
_entity.type
_entity.pdbx_description
1 polymer ?
#
loop_
_entity_poly.entity_id
_entity_poly.type
_entity_poly.pdbx_seq_one_letter_code
_entity_poly.pdbx_strand_id
1 'polypeptide(L)'
;MNTPAAAGVHGTPATTHRGFADVQEHPFFQNVDWDMMEQKQVVPPFKPNISEGFCLDNFAPEFINQPVRLTPDDNDILRKLDGYEFAGFEYINHLMMYEEEGV
;
A
#
# COMPACT_ATOMS: atom_id res chain seq x y z
N MET A 1 16.54 -63.88 -18.51
CA MET A 1 15.59 -62.77 -18.56
C MET A 1 14.97 -62.62 -17.18
N ASN A 2 15.41 -61.64 -16.40
CA ASN A 2 14.54 -61.02 -15.40
C ASN A 2 15.07 -59.63 -15.05
N THR A 3 14.15 -58.69 -15.05
CA THR A 3 14.30 -57.23 -15.10
C THR A 3 14.66 -56.65 -13.73
N PRO A 4 15.40 -55.53 -13.61
CA PRO A 4 15.71 -54.96 -12.30
C PRO A 4 14.49 -54.22 -11.72
N ALA A 5 14.28 -54.36 -10.42
CA ALA A 5 13.29 -53.61 -9.66
C ALA A 5 13.72 -52.14 -9.55
N ALA A 6 12.86 -51.23 -10.03
CA ALA A 6 13.01 -49.79 -9.87
C ALA A 6 12.73 -49.42 -8.40
N ALA A 7 13.76 -48.99 -7.69
CA ALA A 7 13.67 -48.38 -6.37
C ALA A 7 13.76 -46.86 -6.49
N GLY A 8 12.93 -46.16 -5.72
CA GLY A 8 13.11 -44.74 -5.42
C GLY A 8 12.19 -43.80 -6.20
N VAL A 9 10.91 -43.77 -5.84
CA VAL A 9 10.08 -42.58 -6.03
C VAL A 9 10.65 -41.52 -5.09
N HIS A 10 11.62 -40.73 -5.57
CA HIS A 10 11.94 -39.45 -4.97
C HIS A 10 10.71 -38.58 -5.24
N GLY A 11 9.80 -38.51 -4.27
CA GLY A 11 8.75 -37.51 -4.26
C GLY A 11 9.44 -36.15 -4.42
N THR A 12 9.16 -35.47 -5.51
CA THR A 12 9.48 -34.06 -5.64
C THR A 12 8.81 -33.36 -4.45
N PRO A 13 9.54 -32.55 -3.66
CA PRO A 13 8.87 -31.76 -2.64
C PRO A 13 7.90 -30.86 -3.40
N ALA A 14 6.60 -31.04 -3.16
CA ALA A 14 5.63 -30.06 -3.56
C ALA A 14 6.08 -28.74 -2.91
N THR A 15 6.61 -27.82 -3.71
CA THR A 15 6.96 -26.47 -3.25
C THR A 15 5.66 -25.85 -2.79
N THR A 16 5.37 -26.01 -1.50
CA THR A 16 4.28 -25.32 -0.84
C THR A 16 4.73 -23.89 -0.81
N HIS A 17 4.31 -23.08 -1.78
CA HIS A 17 4.57 -21.66 -1.75
C HIS A 17 3.88 -21.09 -0.50
N ARG A 18 4.68 -20.70 0.49
CA ARG A 18 4.19 -20.09 1.74
C ARG A 18 4.07 -18.57 1.63
N GLY A 19 4.03 -18.05 0.40
CA GLY A 19 3.71 -16.67 0.07
C GLY A 19 4.62 -15.69 0.81
N PHE A 20 4.06 -15.01 1.82
CA PHE A 20 4.78 -14.04 2.65
C PHE A 20 5.98 -14.64 3.38
N ALA A 21 5.87 -15.86 3.93
CA ALA A 21 6.98 -16.49 4.65
C ALA A 21 8.18 -16.77 3.73
N ASP A 22 7.93 -17.16 2.47
CA ASP A 22 8.99 -17.38 1.49
C ASP A 22 9.74 -16.07 1.16
N VAL A 23 9.04 -14.93 1.19
CA VAL A 23 9.65 -13.60 1.00
C VAL A 23 10.47 -13.19 2.22
N GLN A 24 9.93 -13.38 3.44
CA GLN A 24 10.63 -13.04 4.67
C GLN A 24 11.91 -13.86 4.87
N GLU A 25 11.88 -15.15 4.51
CA GLU A 25 13.00 -16.08 4.63
C GLU A 25 14.01 -15.97 3.47
N HIS A 26 13.72 -15.20 2.42
CA HIS A 26 14.61 -15.11 1.26
C HIS A 26 15.94 -14.40 1.61
N PRO A 27 17.12 -14.90 1.19
CA PRO A 27 18.42 -14.34 1.56
C PRO A 27 18.61 -12.85 1.23
N PHE A 28 17.89 -12.33 0.22
CA PHE A 28 17.88 -10.89 -0.09
C PHE A 28 17.41 -10.03 1.10
N PHE A 29 16.43 -10.52 1.87
CA PHE A 29 15.85 -9.80 3.02
C PHE A 29 16.44 -10.23 4.37
N GLN A 30 17.56 -10.97 4.38
CA GLN A 30 18.17 -11.50 5.62
C GLN A 30 18.53 -10.42 6.66
N ASN A 31 18.71 -9.16 6.23
CA ASN A 31 19.04 -8.02 7.08
C ASN A 31 17.80 -7.16 7.43
N VAL A 32 16.60 -7.61 7.07
CA VAL A 32 15.35 -6.93 7.37
C VAL A 32 14.75 -7.52 8.63
N ASP A 33 14.69 -6.71 9.68
CA ASP A 33 13.83 -6.97 10.82
C ASP A 33 12.40 -6.51 10.45
N TRP A 34 11.51 -7.47 10.20
CA TRP A 34 10.15 -7.21 9.72
C TRP A 34 9.27 -6.53 10.78
N ASP A 35 9.46 -6.86 12.06
CA ASP A 35 8.70 -6.27 13.17
C ASP A 35 9.11 -4.81 13.38
N MET A 36 10.42 -4.52 13.37
CA MET A 36 10.92 -3.14 13.44
C MET A 36 10.55 -2.33 12.20
N MET A 37 10.54 -2.95 11.02
CA MET A 37 10.13 -2.30 9.77
C MET A 37 8.65 -1.90 9.79
N GLU A 38 7.76 -2.80 10.24
CA GLU A 38 6.33 -2.51 10.41
C GLU A 38 6.09 -1.36 11.41
N GLN A 39 6.84 -1.36 12.52
CA GLN A 39 6.79 -0.32 13.55
C GLN A 39 7.51 0.99 13.14
N LYS A 40 8.00 1.11 11.90
CA LYS A 40 8.72 2.29 11.36
C LYS A 40 9.98 2.67 12.17
N GLN A 41 10.62 1.70 12.81
CA GLN A 41 11.83 1.91 13.61
C GLN A 41 13.13 1.82 12.79
N VAL A 42 13.06 1.21 11.60
CA VAL A 42 14.18 1.17 10.65
C VAL A 42 14.31 2.54 9.98
N VAL A 43 15.47 3.18 10.13
CA VAL A 43 15.76 4.46 9.49
C VAL A 43 15.72 4.30 7.96
N PRO A 44 14.89 5.08 7.24
CA PRO A 44 14.81 4.98 5.78
C PRO A 44 16.14 5.40 5.14
N PRO A 45 16.57 4.74 4.05
CA PRO A 45 17.84 5.04 3.39
C PRO A 45 17.84 6.40 2.67
N PHE A 46 16.65 6.95 2.41
CA PHE A 46 16.46 8.25 1.80
C PHE A 46 15.45 9.07 2.61
N LYS A 47 15.83 10.30 2.93
CA LYS A 47 14.95 11.29 3.54
C LYS A 47 14.62 12.34 2.47
N PRO A 48 13.36 12.44 2.01
CA PRO A 48 12.96 13.48 1.08
C PRO A 48 13.27 14.88 1.62
N ASN A 49 13.63 15.80 0.72
CA ASN A 49 13.77 17.20 1.09
C ASN A 49 12.38 17.81 1.29
N ILE A 50 12.18 18.40 2.46
CA ILE A 50 10.95 19.05 2.89
C ILE A 50 11.38 20.48 3.22
N SER A 51 10.97 21.45 2.41
CA SER A 51 11.10 22.88 2.74
C SER A 51 10.23 23.24 3.94
N GLU A 52 10.27 24.47 4.46
CA GLU A 52 9.39 24.84 5.57
C GLU A 52 7.97 25.12 5.04
N GLY A 53 6.94 24.51 5.64
CA GLY A 53 5.52 24.70 5.27
C GLY A 53 4.86 23.51 4.58
N PHE A 54 3.83 23.77 3.75
CA PHE A 54 3.20 22.76 2.90
C PHE A 54 4.09 22.49 1.69
N CYS A 55 5.04 21.56 1.82
CA CYS A 55 6.07 21.33 0.81
C CYS A 55 5.48 20.84 -0.51
N LEU A 56 5.40 21.74 -1.48
CA LEU A 56 4.95 21.42 -2.83
C LEU A 56 6.10 20.91 -3.72
N ASP A 57 7.36 21.01 -3.27
CA ASP A 57 8.56 20.69 -4.07
C ASP A 57 8.64 19.23 -4.56
N ASN A 58 7.91 18.32 -3.89
CA ASN A 58 7.84 16.91 -4.27
C ASN A 58 6.63 16.58 -5.16
N PHE A 59 5.81 17.59 -5.51
CA PHE A 59 4.69 17.45 -6.44
C PHE A 59 5.09 17.94 -7.83
N ALA A 60 4.45 17.40 -8.85
CA ALA A 60 4.73 17.81 -10.21
C ALA A 60 4.20 19.25 -10.46
N PRO A 61 4.98 20.14 -11.10
CA PRO A 61 4.60 21.54 -11.28
C PRO A 61 3.27 21.75 -11.99
N GLU A 62 2.85 20.82 -12.85
CA GLU A 62 1.56 20.85 -13.54
C GLU A 62 0.36 20.86 -12.59
N PHE A 63 0.49 20.29 -11.39
CA PHE A 63 -0.58 20.31 -10.37
C PHE A 63 -0.47 21.51 -9.44
N ILE A 64 0.76 21.90 -9.07
CA ILE A 64 1.01 23.05 -8.19
C ILE A 64 0.57 24.36 -8.85
N ASN A 65 0.77 24.47 -10.17
CA ASN A 65 0.44 25.66 -10.93
C ASN A 65 -1.04 25.72 -11.34
N GLN A 66 -1.83 24.67 -11.07
CA GLN A 66 -3.25 24.71 -11.33
C GLN A 66 -3.97 25.61 -10.32
N PRO A 67 -5.06 26.28 -10.74
CA PRO A 67 -5.86 27.07 -9.82
C PRO A 67 -6.52 26.16 -8.78
N VAL A 68 -6.37 26.50 -7.50
CA VAL A 68 -6.99 25.79 -6.37
C VAL A 68 -8.50 26.09 -6.34
N ARG A 69 -9.24 25.48 -7.26
CA ARG A 69 -10.69 25.59 -7.39
C ARG A 69 -11.27 24.27 -7.88
N LEU A 70 -12.51 24.01 -7.49
CA LEU A 70 -13.29 22.94 -8.11
C LEU A 70 -13.74 23.38 -9.50
N THR A 71 -13.74 22.44 -10.44
CA THR A 71 -14.32 22.66 -11.77
C THR A 71 -15.82 22.91 -11.60
N PRO A 72 -16.40 23.94 -12.24
CA PRO A 72 -17.85 24.16 -12.19
C PRO A 72 -18.62 22.95 -12.73
N ASP A 73 -19.77 22.68 -12.12
CA ASP A 73 -20.60 21.53 -12.48
C ASP A 73 -21.23 21.66 -13.88
N ASP A 74 -21.36 20.51 -14.55
CA ASP A 74 -22.21 20.38 -15.74
C ASP A 74 -23.60 19.92 -15.32
N ASN A 75 -24.58 20.81 -15.45
CA ASN A 75 -25.95 20.55 -15.04
C ASN A 75 -26.61 19.40 -15.83
N ASP A 76 -26.19 19.12 -17.06
CA ASP A 76 -26.76 18.03 -17.86
C ASP A 76 -26.22 16.66 -17.44
N ILE A 77 -25.03 16.63 -16.85
CA ILE A 77 -24.47 15.44 -16.21
C ILE A 77 -25.16 15.21 -14.87
N LEU A 78 -25.24 16.25 -14.03
CA LEU A 78 -25.83 16.14 -12.68
C LEU A 78 -27.29 15.68 -12.70
N ARG A 79 -28.09 16.12 -13.67
CA ARG A 79 -29.50 15.73 -13.81
C ARG A 79 -29.70 14.25 -14.14
N LYS A 80 -28.69 13.56 -14.64
CA LYS A 80 -28.75 12.13 -14.98
C LYS A 80 -28.41 11.22 -13.80
N LEU A 81 -27.84 11.78 -12.73
CA LEU A 81 -27.49 11.05 -11.53
C LEU A 81 -28.71 10.96 -10.61
N ASP A 82 -29.00 9.77 -10.09
CA ASP A 82 -30.11 9.56 -9.15
C ASP A 82 -29.72 9.82 -7.69
N GLY A 83 -28.41 9.91 -7.40
CA GLY A 83 -27.84 10.17 -6.08
C GLY A 83 -27.92 8.99 -5.10
N TYR A 84 -28.75 7.98 -5.36
CA TYR A 84 -28.91 6.82 -4.48
C TYR A 84 -27.72 5.86 -4.57
N GLU A 85 -26.98 5.87 -5.68
CA GLU A 85 -25.72 5.12 -5.82
C GLU A 85 -24.65 5.54 -4.79
N PHE A 86 -24.78 6.73 -4.19
CA PHE A 86 -23.86 7.26 -3.19
C PHE A 86 -24.40 7.17 -1.74
N ALA A 87 -25.53 6.50 -1.51
CA ALA A 87 -26.08 6.35 -0.16
C ALA A 87 -25.10 5.59 0.75
N GLY A 88 -24.68 6.21 1.86
CA GLY A 88 -23.69 5.63 2.78
C GLY A 88 -22.24 5.85 2.36
N PHE A 89 -21.98 6.78 1.44
CA PHE A 89 -20.63 7.20 1.07
C PHE A 89 -19.92 8.00 2.17
N GLU A 90 -20.68 8.63 3.06
CA GLU A 90 -20.16 9.40 4.16
C GLU A 90 -19.38 8.51 5.13
N TYR A 91 -18.11 8.86 5.34
CA TYR A 91 -17.24 8.18 6.29
C TYR A 91 -16.45 9.22 7.09
N ILE A 92 -16.38 8.98 8.40
CA ILE A 92 -15.46 9.70 9.26
C ILE A 92 -14.56 8.66 9.92
N ASN A 93 -13.25 8.87 9.90
CA ASN A 93 -12.34 8.00 10.63
C ASN A 93 -12.58 8.17 12.14
N HIS A 94 -13.16 7.15 12.77
CA HIS A 94 -13.47 7.17 14.20
C HIS A 94 -12.22 7.24 15.09
N LEU A 95 -11.04 6.87 14.60
CA LEU A 95 -9.80 6.93 15.37
C LEU A 95 -9.24 8.35 15.47
N MET A 96 -9.50 9.21 14.48
CA MET A 96 -9.00 10.60 14.47
C MET A 96 -9.71 11.48 15.50
N MET A 97 -10.92 11.11 15.95
CA MET A 97 -11.68 11.89 16.93
C MET A 97 -11.05 11.89 18.34
N TYR A 98 -10.17 10.93 18.63
CA TYR A 98 -9.55 10.78 19.95
C TYR A 98 -8.14 11.35 20.04
N GLU A 99 -7.53 11.78 18.92
CA GLU A 99 -6.17 12.33 18.92
C GLU A 99 -6.13 13.84 19.23
N GLU A 100 -7.25 14.57 19.13
CA GLU A 100 -7.31 16.02 19.40
C GLU A 100 -7.44 16.40 20.89
N GLU A 101 -7.74 15.46 21.81
CA GLU A 101 -7.81 15.74 23.26
C GLU A 101 -6.44 15.59 24.00
N GLY A 102 -5.34 15.45 23.25
CA GLY A 102 -4.01 15.19 23.79
C GLY A 102 -3.00 16.35 23.72
N VAL A 103 -3.44 17.61 23.81
CA VAL A 103 -2.56 18.80 23.92
C VAL A 103 -2.73 19.50 25.27
#